data_AF-A0A4U1FA79-F1
#
_entry.id   AF-A0A4U1FA79-F1
#
_cell.length_a   1.000
_cell.length_b   1.000
_cell.length_c   1.000
_cell.angle_alpha   90.00
_cell.angle_beta   90.00
_cell.angle_gamma   90.00
#
_symmetry.space_group_name_H-M   'P 1'
#
loop_
_entity.id
_entity.type
_entity.pdbx_description
1 polymer ?
#
loop_
_entity_poly.entity_id
_entity_poly.type
_entity_poly.pdbx_seq_one_letter_code
_entity_poly.pdbx_strand_id
1 'polypeptide(L)'
;MDVSFLISKLKTLDKIMRDEACYIFHQRCCRRLEGVKQALWLTKTKLTEGLPEKVLSLADNPRNHTENQDERVLYVIFHACLWHSNEDIPKRETYCPVIVDSLIQLCKSQILKHPSLARQICAQNNTLSTTWNRESTLIQVHGSSGAQLNAKDPLPPPPTPSKRK
;
A
#
# COMPACT_ATOMS: atom_id res chain seq x y z
N MET A 1 32.07 -24.00 -24.85
CA MET A 1 30.78 -23.30 -24.74
C MET A 1 30.74 -22.26 -25.82
N ASP A 2 29.78 -22.36 -26.74
CA ASP A 2 29.76 -21.60 -27.98
C ASP A 2 29.25 -20.17 -27.75
N VAL A 3 30.09 -19.18 -28.05
CA VAL A 3 29.81 -17.73 -27.90
C VAL A 3 28.58 -17.33 -28.72
N SER A 4 28.34 -18.03 -29.83
CA SER A 4 27.20 -17.86 -30.73
C SER A 4 25.86 -18.14 -30.03
N PHE A 5 25.84 -19.09 -29.08
CA PHE A 5 24.64 -19.45 -28.31
C PHE A 5 24.29 -18.38 -27.28
N LEU A 6 25.28 -17.74 -26.67
CA LEU A 6 25.08 -16.63 -25.73
C LEU A 6 24.60 -15.36 -26.44
N ILE A 7 25.12 -15.05 -27.64
CA ILE A 7 24.69 -13.91 -28.45
C ILE A 7 23.26 -14.09 -28.96
N SER A 8 22.88 -15.31 -29.37
CA SER A 8 21.50 -15.66 -29.73
C SER A 8 20.53 -15.43 -28.55
N LYS A 9 20.92 -15.86 -27.35
CA LYS A 9 20.13 -15.65 -26.13
C LYS A 9 20.01 -14.17 -25.74
N LEU A 10 21.07 -13.37 -25.94
CA LEU A 10 21.05 -11.92 -25.79
C LEU A 10 20.16 -11.22 -26.83
N LYS A 11 20.18 -11.64 -28.09
CA LYS A 11 19.26 -11.16 -29.14
C LYS A 11 17.80 -11.55 -28.88
N THR A 12 17.56 -12.66 -28.19
CA THR A 12 16.20 -13.07 -27.78
C THR A 12 15.69 -12.22 -26.61
N LEU A 13 16.59 -11.75 -25.73
CA LEU A 13 16.29 -10.74 -24.70
C LEU A 13 16.06 -9.35 -25.30
N ASP A 14 16.67 -9.07 -26.46
CA ASP A 14 16.53 -7.82 -27.22
C ASP A 14 15.16 -7.68 -27.93
N LYS A 15 14.37 -8.77 -27.99
CA LYS A 15 13.04 -8.78 -28.64
C LYS A 15 11.97 -7.93 -27.90
N ILE A 16 12.31 -7.33 -26.76
CA ILE A 16 11.44 -6.41 -26.00
C ILE A 16 12.03 -4.98 -25.99
N MET A 17 13.01 -4.66 -26.83
CA MET A 17 13.40 -3.26 -27.02
C MET A 17 12.30 -2.52 -27.78
N ARG A 18 11.59 -1.63 -27.09
CA ARG A 18 10.76 -0.60 -27.73
C ARG A 18 11.63 0.63 -27.97
N ASP A 19 11.47 1.27 -29.13
CA ASP A 19 12.13 2.54 -29.46
C ASP A 19 11.71 3.68 -28.52
N GLU A 20 10.52 3.59 -27.92
CA GLU A 20 10.03 4.57 -26.97
C GLU A 20 10.56 4.31 -25.55
N ALA A 21 11.16 5.34 -24.94
CA ALA A 21 11.62 5.29 -23.56
C ALA A 21 10.46 5.05 -22.59
N CYS A 22 10.55 3.98 -21.81
CA CYS A 22 9.58 3.64 -20.75
C CYS A 22 10.18 3.97 -19.38
N TYR A 23 9.50 4.83 -18.61
CA TYR A 23 9.92 5.18 -17.26
C TYR A 23 9.31 4.23 -16.25
N ILE A 24 10.16 3.46 -15.57
CA ILE A 24 9.73 2.42 -14.64
C ILE A 24 9.89 2.91 -13.19
N PHE A 25 8.79 2.91 -12.44
CA PHE A 25 8.76 3.25 -11.02
C PHE A 25 8.67 1.97 -10.17
N HIS A 26 9.60 1.84 -9.23
CA HIS A 26 9.64 0.78 -8.23
C HIS A 26 9.53 1.35 -6.81
N GLN A 27 9.23 0.53 -5.81
CA GLN A 27 9.21 0.94 -4.40
C GLN A 27 10.54 1.53 -3.91
N ARG A 28 11.67 1.15 -4.52
CA ARG A 28 12.99 1.73 -4.21
C ARG A 28 13.23 3.09 -4.88
N CYS A 29 12.41 3.49 -5.85
CA CYS A 29 12.45 4.81 -6.48
C CYS A 29 11.78 5.90 -5.61
N CYS A 30 11.45 5.61 -4.35
CA CYS A 30 10.81 6.53 -3.39
C CYS A 30 11.60 7.82 -3.09
N ARG A 31 12.81 8.01 -3.64
CA ARG A 31 13.54 9.29 -3.59
C ARG A 31 13.09 10.21 -4.73
N ARG A 32 11.85 10.71 -4.66
CA ARG A 32 11.38 11.76 -5.57
C ARG A 32 11.91 13.12 -5.15
N LEU A 33 12.37 13.90 -6.13
CA LEU A 33 12.86 15.26 -5.93
C LEU A 33 11.76 16.21 -5.42
N GLU A 34 10.55 16.12 -5.98
CA GLU A 34 9.42 17.00 -5.62
C GLU A 34 8.31 16.29 -4.82
N GLY A 35 8.52 15.02 -4.46
CA GLY A 35 7.61 14.23 -3.62
C GLY A 35 6.18 14.14 -4.15
N VAL A 36 5.26 14.88 -3.50
CA VAL A 36 3.81 14.84 -3.75
C VAL A 36 3.41 15.58 -5.02
N LYS A 37 4.03 16.72 -5.35
CA LYS A 37 3.67 17.49 -6.57
C LYS A 37 3.88 16.67 -7.84
N GLN A 38 5.02 16.00 -7.93
CA GLN A 38 5.33 15.05 -9.01
C GLN A 38 4.33 13.88 -9.05
N ALA A 39 3.88 13.37 -7.89
CA ALA A 39 2.88 12.31 -7.83
C ALA A 39 1.54 12.73 -8.45
N LEU A 40 1.07 13.92 -8.07
CA LEU A 40 -0.20 14.47 -8.53
C LEU A 40 -0.18 14.72 -10.04
N TRP A 41 0.94 15.23 -10.56
CA TRP A 41 1.10 15.46 -11.99
C TRP A 41 1.14 14.16 -12.80
N LEU A 42 1.89 13.15 -12.35
CA LEU A 42 2.01 11.85 -13.04
C LEU A 42 0.69 11.06 -13.08
N THR A 43 -0.10 11.16 -11.99
CA THR A 43 -1.37 10.42 -11.85
C THR A 43 -2.59 11.24 -12.31
N LYS A 44 -2.40 12.52 -12.65
CA LYS A 44 -3.49 13.45 -12.99
C LYS A 44 -4.57 13.51 -11.88
N THR A 45 -4.14 13.49 -10.62
CA THR A 45 -5.05 13.51 -9.47
C THR A 45 -5.01 14.86 -8.74
N LYS A 46 -6.07 15.14 -7.98
CA LYS A 46 -6.15 16.32 -7.11
C LYS A 46 -5.93 15.90 -5.67
N LEU A 47 -5.05 16.61 -4.96
CA LEU A 47 -4.91 16.44 -3.52
C LEU A 47 -6.05 17.14 -2.80
N THR A 48 -6.67 16.44 -1.87
CA THR A 48 -7.62 17.00 -0.91
C THR A 48 -7.01 16.90 0.48
N GLU A 49 -7.06 18.00 1.23
CA GLU A 49 -6.59 18.02 2.62
C GLU A 49 -7.60 17.30 3.52
N GLY A 50 -7.10 16.43 4.40
CA GLY A 50 -7.91 15.65 5.33
C GLY A 50 -8.52 14.37 4.75
N LEU A 51 -9.27 13.67 5.60
CA LEU A 51 -10.00 12.45 5.25
C LEU A 51 -11.47 12.78 4.89
N PRO A 52 -12.12 11.97 4.04
CA PRO A 52 -13.54 12.16 3.74
C PRO A 52 -14.40 12.07 5.01
N GLU A 53 -15.40 12.94 5.14
CA GLU A 53 -16.32 12.99 6.29
C GLU A 53 -16.98 11.64 6.58
N LYS A 54 -17.30 10.87 5.53
CA LYS A 54 -17.85 9.51 5.68
C LYS A 54 -16.92 8.59 6.46
N VAL A 55 -15.60 8.72 6.29
CA VAL A 55 -14.61 7.93 7.05
C VAL A 55 -14.51 8.43 8.49
N LEU A 56 -14.52 9.74 8.71
CA LEU A 56 -14.50 10.33 10.05
C LEU A 56 -15.76 9.93 10.86
N SER A 57 -16.93 10.01 10.23
CA SER A 57 -18.21 9.62 10.86
C SER A 57 -18.26 8.15 11.30
N LEU A 58 -17.48 7.27 10.65
CA LEU A 58 -17.35 5.87 11.07
C LEU A 58 -16.48 5.73 12.32
N ALA A 59 -15.44 6.55 12.47
CA ALA A 59 -14.58 6.56 13.64
C ALA A 59 -15.24 7.26 14.84
N ASP A 60 -16.04 8.30 14.59
CA ASP A 60 -16.74 9.06 15.63
C ASP A 60 -17.90 8.27 16.27
N ASN A 61 -18.39 7.23 15.59
CA ASN A 61 -19.47 6.41 16.12
C ASN A 61 -18.96 5.50 17.26
N PRO A 62 -19.41 5.70 18.52
CA PRO A 62 -18.92 4.92 19.66
C PRO A 62 -19.26 3.43 19.56
N ARG A 63 -20.24 3.04 18.72
CA ARG A 63 -20.55 1.62 18.46
C ARG A 63 -19.40 0.90 17.76
N ASN A 64 -18.60 1.62 16.99
CA ASN A 64 -17.46 1.11 16.26
C ASN A 64 -16.17 1.08 17.11
N HIS A 65 -16.22 1.62 18.33
CA HIS A 65 -15.08 1.53 19.24
C HIS A 65 -14.92 0.10 19.75
N THR A 66 -13.67 -0.36 19.81
CA THR A 66 -13.32 -1.60 20.50
C THR A 66 -13.45 -1.38 22.01
N GLU A 67 -13.72 -2.44 22.75
CA GLU A 67 -13.60 -2.38 24.21
C GLU A 67 -12.14 -2.09 24.60
N ASN A 68 -11.94 -1.13 25.51
CA ASN A 68 -10.64 -0.63 25.98
C ASN A 68 -9.65 -0.33 24.84
N GLN A 69 -10.06 0.46 23.85
CA GLN A 69 -9.24 0.74 22.65
C GLN A 69 -7.82 1.17 22.99
N ASP A 70 -7.68 2.15 23.88
CA ASP A 70 -6.39 2.76 24.21
C ASP A 70 -5.45 1.76 24.87
N GLU A 71 -5.96 0.97 25.84
CA GLU A 71 -5.18 -0.06 26.53
C GLU A 71 -4.73 -1.16 25.56
N ARG A 72 -5.61 -1.59 24.65
CA ARG A 72 -5.28 -2.62 23.65
C ARG A 72 -4.25 -2.12 22.63
N VAL A 73 -4.33 -0.85 22.24
CA VAL A 73 -3.34 -0.23 21.36
C VAL A 73 -2.00 -0.11 22.08
N LEU A 74 -1.98 0.34 23.33
CA LEU A 74 -0.77 0.38 24.15
C LEU A 74 -0.15 -1.00 24.30
N TYR A 75 -0.96 -2.02 24.58
CA TYR A 75 -0.50 -3.41 24.69
C TYR A 75 0.16 -3.88 23.39
N VAL A 76 -0.42 -3.57 22.22
CA VAL A 76 0.18 -3.91 20.92
C VAL A 76 1.52 -3.20 20.72
N ILE A 77 1.63 -1.93 21.10
CA ILE A 77 2.87 -1.15 21.00
C ILE A 77 3.93 -1.75 21.93
N PHE A 78 3.62 -1.98 23.20
CA PHE A 78 4.54 -2.59 24.17
C PHE A 78 4.96 -3.99 23.75
N HIS A 79 4.02 -4.80 23.29
CA HIS A 79 4.32 -6.13 22.79
C HIS A 79 5.34 -6.08 21.65
N ALA A 80 5.11 -5.25 20.63
CA ALA A 80 5.99 -5.19 19.47
C ALA A 80 7.34 -4.52 19.75
N CYS A 81 7.38 -3.52 20.63
CA CYS A 81 8.60 -2.75 20.92
C CYS A 81 9.43 -3.30 22.08
N LEU A 82 8.86 -4.13 22.97
CA LEU A 82 9.55 -4.58 24.19
C LEU A 82 9.52 -6.10 24.37
N TRP A 83 8.38 -6.76 24.16
CA TRP A 83 8.24 -8.19 24.50
C TRP A 83 8.49 -9.16 23.35
N HIS A 84 8.45 -8.68 22.10
CA HIS A 84 8.58 -9.52 20.93
C HIS A 84 10.03 -9.95 20.64
N SER A 85 11.02 -9.17 21.09
CA SER A 85 12.44 -9.46 20.89
C SER A 85 13.15 -9.67 22.22
N ASN A 86 14.12 -10.57 22.26
CA ASN A 86 15.07 -10.67 23.39
C ASN A 86 16.14 -9.56 23.35
N GLU A 87 16.14 -8.73 22.31
CA GLU A 87 16.97 -7.53 22.23
C GLU A 87 16.33 -6.41 23.06
N ASP A 88 17.14 -5.71 23.86
CA ASP A 88 16.71 -4.61 24.74
C ASP A 88 16.03 -3.45 23.95
N ILE A 89 16.45 -3.23 22.70
CA ILE A 89 15.83 -2.28 21.77
C ILE A 89 15.72 -2.93 20.38
N PRO A 90 14.53 -3.42 19.97
CA PRO A 90 14.37 -4.04 18.66
C PRO A 90 14.55 -3.02 17.53
N LYS A 91 15.16 -3.46 16.43
CA LYS A 91 15.31 -2.65 15.22
C LYS A 91 13.96 -2.34 14.58
N ARG A 92 13.89 -1.19 13.88
CA ARG A 92 12.69 -0.74 13.15
C ARG A 92 12.16 -1.75 12.14
N GLU A 93 13.06 -2.46 11.48
CA GLU A 93 12.69 -3.50 10.51
C GLU A 93 11.98 -4.68 11.16
N THR A 94 12.22 -4.93 12.45
CA THR A 94 11.63 -6.03 13.23
C THR A 94 10.29 -5.64 13.83
N TYR A 95 10.20 -4.51 14.54
CA TYR A 95 8.95 -4.14 15.21
C TYR A 95 7.90 -3.55 14.26
N CYS A 96 8.30 -2.82 13.21
CA CYS A 96 7.35 -2.15 12.32
C CYS A 96 6.35 -3.09 11.65
N PRO A 97 6.75 -4.24 11.05
CA PRO A 97 5.79 -5.17 10.50
C PRO A 97 4.89 -5.80 11.58
N VAL A 98 5.44 -6.06 12.77
CA VAL A 98 4.70 -6.67 13.90
C VAL A 98 3.62 -5.74 14.43
N ILE A 99 3.91 -4.44 14.58
CA ILE A 99 2.91 -3.43 14.97
C ILE A 99 1.78 -3.40 13.94
N VAL A 100 2.12 -3.31 12.66
CA VAL A 100 1.13 -3.20 11.59
C VAL A 100 0.24 -4.43 11.54
N ASP A 101 0.81 -5.64 11.61
CA ASP A 101 0.03 -6.87 11.60
C ASP A 101 -0.85 -7.00 12.86
N SER A 102 -0.32 -6.68 14.03
CA SER A 102 -1.06 -6.72 15.30
C SER A 102 -2.23 -5.71 15.32
N LEU A 103 -2.04 -4.51 14.77
CA LEU A 103 -3.11 -3.52 14.62
C LEU A 103 -4.16 -3.98 13.61
N ILE A 104 -3.77 -4.60 12.50
CA ILE A 104 -4.72 -5.20 11.55
C ILE A 104 -5.53 -6.32 12.23
N GLN A 105 -4.89 -7.17 13.03
CA GLN A 105 -5.56 -8.22 13.80
C GLN A 105 -6.53 -7.64 14.84
N LEU A 106 -6.15 -6.55 15.52
CA LEU A 106 -7.02 -5.84 16.45
C LEU A 106 -8.28 -5.31 15.76
N CYS A 107 -8.13 -4.70 14.58
CA CYS A 107 -9.27 -4.28 13.76
C CYS A 107 -10.14 -5.47 13.31
N LYS A 108 -9.54 -6.60 12.93
CA LYS A 108 -10.27 -7.82 12.59
C LYS A 108 -11.01 -8.45 13.77
N SER A 109 -10.58 -8.22 15.01
CA SER A 109 -11.33 -8.72 16.18
C SER A 109 -12.76 -8.16 16.27
N GLN A 110 -13.04 -7.06 15.56
CA GLN A 110 -14.39 -6.48 15.45
C GLN A 110 -15.31 -7.22 14.47
N ILE A 111 -14.92 -8.36 13.89
CA ILE A 111 -15.76 -9.16 12.98
C ILE A 111 -17.12 -9.52 13.62
N LEU A 112 -17.18 -9.72 14.94
CA LEU A 112 -18.44 -9.98 15.63
C LEU A 112 -19.42 -8.80 15.56
N LYS A 113 -18.92 -7.56 15.56
CA LYS A 113 -19.74 -6.34 15.38
C LYS A 113 -20.05 -6.10 13.91
N HIS A 114 -19.10 -6.43 13.02
CA HIS A 114 -19.18 -6.18 11.57
C HIS A 114 -18.84 -7.44 10.77
N PRO A 115 -19.82 -8.33 10.52
CA PRO A 115 -19.59 -9.60 9.83
C PRO A 115 -19.03 -9.46 8.41
N SER A 116 -19.24 -8.30 7.76
CA SER A 116 -18.69 -7.99 6.44
C SER A 116 -17.15 -8.00 6.41
N LEU A 117 -16.47 -7.79 7.54
CA LEU A 117 -15.02 -7.86 7.65
C LEU A 117 -14.48 -9.28 7.40
N ALA A 118 -15.29 -10.33 7.62
CA ALA A 118 -14.91 -11.71 7.34
C ALA A 118 -14.75 -12.00 5.83
N ARG A 119 -15.25 -11.11 4.96
CA ARG A 119 -15.14 -11.23 3.50
C ARG A 119 -13.89 -10.56 2.93
N GLN A 120 -12.89 -10.30 3.77
CA GLN A 120 -11.63 -9.67 3.42
C GLN A 120 -10.44 -10.58 3.76
N ILE A 121 -9.38 -10.52 2.94
CA ILE A 121 -8.14 -11.27 3.14
C ILE A 121 -6.93 -10.32 3.08
N CYS A 122 -5.95 -10.55 3.94
CA CYS A 122 -4.66 -9.85 3.87
C CYS A 122 -3.67 -10.74 3.12
N ALA A 123 -3.40 -10.40 1.86
CA ALA A 123 -2.40 -11.08 1.04
C ALA A 123 -1.02 -10.46 1.28
N GLN A 124 0.03 -11.29 1.28
CA GLN A 124 1.41 -10.84 1.37
C GLN A 124 2.14 -11.05 0.05
N ASN A 125 3.17 -10.23 -0.20
CA ASN A 125 4.08 -10.37 -1.34
C ASN A 125 3.40 -10.29 -2.72
N ASN A 126 2.28 -9.57 -2.82
CA ASN A 126 1.62 -9.42 -4.11
C ASN A 126 2.35 -8.37 -4.96
N THR A 127 2.53 -8.69 -6.24
CA THR A 127 3.14 -7.79 -7.21
C THR A 127 2.06 -7.23 -8.13
N LEU A 128 2.04 -5.91 -8.30
CA LEU A 128 1.13 -5.24 -9.22
C LEU A 128 1.95 -4.46 -10.24
N SER A 129 1.59 -4.61 -11.50
CA SER A 129 2.18 -3.84 -12.59
C SER A 129 1.08 -3.11 -13.34
N THR A 130 1.28 -1.82 -13.58
CA THR A 130 0.37 -1.02 -14.40
C THR A 130 1.16 -0.05 -15.26
N THR A 131 0.63 0.24 -16.43
CA THR A 131 1.28 1.09 -17.42
C THR A 131 0.26 2.06 -17.97
N TRP A 132 0.62 3.33 -18.07
CA TRP A 132 -0.22 4.36 -18.67
C TRP A 132 0.62 5.41 -19.37
N ASN A 133 -0.03 6.15 -20.27
CA ASN A 133 0.58 7.26 -20.99
C ASN A 133 0.24 8.58 -20.29
N ARG A 134 1.26 9.42 -20.11
CA ARG A 134 1.10 10.81 -19.72
C ARG A 134 1.73 11.67 -20.81
N GLU A 135 0.89 12.39 -21.55
CA GLU A 135 1.34 13.16 -22.72
C GLU A 135 2.01 12.21 -23.73
N SER A 136 3.29 12.41 -24.05
CA SER A 136 4.09 11.55 -24.93
C SER A 136 5.00 10.57 -24.17
N THR A 137 4.78 10.39 -22.87
CA THR A 137 5.64 9.57 -22.01
C THR A 137 4.92 8.31 -21.53
N LEU A 138 5.53 7.16 -21.80
CA LEU A 138 5.09 5.87 -21.28
C LEU A 138 5.62 5.67 -19.85
N ILE A 139 4.71 5.48 -18.90
CA ILE A 139 5.03 5.30 -17.49
C ILE A 139 4.56 3.91 -17.07
N GLN A 140 5.44 3.18 -16.38
CA GLN A 140 5.15 1.88 -15.80
C GLN A 140 5.43 1.89 -14.30
N VAL A 141 4.50 1.37 -13.50
CA VAL A 141 4.66 1.20 -12.06
C VAL A 141 4.67 -0.27 -11.75
N HIS A 142 5.72 -0.72 -11.05
CA HIS A 142 5.74 -2.02 -10.38
C HIS A 142 5.68 -1.79 -8.88
N GLY A 143 4.52 -2.10 -8.30
CA GLY A 143 4.33 -2.16 -6.86
C GLY A 143 4.70 -3.55 -6.36
N SER A 144 5.71 -3.64 -5.51
CA SER A 144 5.83 -4.73 -4.53
C SER A 144 5.01 -4.31 -3.31
N SER A 145 3.83 -4.90 -3.14
CA SER A 145 3.05 -4.66 -1.92
C SER A 145 3.58 -5.56 -0.81
N GLY A 146 3.77 -5.00 0.39
CA GLY A 146 4.04 -5.79 1.59
C GLY A 146 2.77 -6.56 1.96
N ALA A 147 1.88 -5.90 2.71
CA ALA A 147 0.55 -6.40 3.01
C ALA A 147 -0.51 -5.69 2.14
N GLN A 148 -1.36 -6.46 1.47
CA GLN A 148 -2.49 -5.96 0.68
C GLN A 148 -3.80 -6.53 1.21
N LEU A 149 -4.71 -5.65 1.61
CA LEU A 149 -6.07 -6.03 2.01
C LEU A 149 -6.97 -6.11 0.77
N ASN A 150 -7.48 -7.30 0.47
CA ASN A 150 -8.40 -7.56 -0.63
C ASN A 150 -9.78 -7.87 -0.08
N ALA A 151 -10.81 -7.23 -0.62
CA ALA A 151 -12.21 -7.46 -0.26
C ALA A 151 -12.97 -8.03 -1.46
N LYS A 152 -13.99 -8.88 -1.22
CA LYS A 152 -14.87 -9.36 -2.29
C LYS A 152 -15.77 -8.25 -2.84
N ASP A 153 -16.21 -7.35 -1.98
CA ASP A 153 -17.09 -6.25 -2.36
C ASP A 153 -16.24 -5.00 -2.67
N PRO A 154 -16.47 -4.33 -3.81
CA PRO A 154 -15.77 -3.09 -4.12
C PRO A 154 -16.14 -1.99 -3.14
N LEU A 155 -15.19 -1.09 -2.87
CA LEU A 155 -15.45 0.07 -2.05
C LEU A 155 -16.51 0.97 -2.73
N PRO A 156 -17.44 1.56 -1.96
CA PRO A 156 -18.39 2.53 -2.51
C PRO A 156 -17.63 3.73 -3.07
N PRO A 157 -18.19 4.42 -4.09
CA PRO A 157 -17.54 5.56 -4.70
C PRO A 157 -17.25 6.63 -3.65
N PRO A 158 -16.09 7.31 -3.73
CA PRO A 158 -15.79 8.42 -2.84
C PRO A 158 -16.84 9.55 -3.04
N PRO A 159 -17.17 10.31 -1.99
CA PRO A 159 -18.05 11.47 -2.14
C PRO A 159 -17.48 12.40 -3.20
N THR A 160 -18.32 12.81 -4.15
CA THR A 160 -17.92 13.71 -5.22
C THR A 160 -17.35 14.99 -4.62
N PRO A 161 -16.18 15.48 -5.07
CA PRO A 161 -15.70 16.77 -4.63
C PRO A 161 -16.74 17.79 -5.08
N SER A 162 -17.40 18.42 -4.10
CA SER A 162 -18.22 19.59 -4.39
C SER A 162 -17.33 20.56 -5.15
N LYS A 163 -17.78 20.97 -6.34
CA LYS A 163 -17.14 22.05 -7.09
C LYS A 163 -17.25 23.30 -6.22
N ARG A 164 -16.26 23.56 -5.36
CA ARG A 164 -16.08 24.88 -4.77
C ARG A 164 -15.82 25.80 -5.97
N LYS A 165 -16.83 26.65 -6.25
CA LYS A 165 -16.76 27.76 -7.19
C LYS A 165 -15.61 28.69 -6.81
#